data_AF-A0A0F9HMZ2-F1
#
_entry.id   AF-A0A0F9HMZ2-F1
#
_cell.length_a   1.000
_cell.length_b   1.000
_cell.length_c   1.000
_cell.angle_alpha   90.00
_cell.angle_beta   90.00
_cell.angle_gamma   90.00
#
_symmetry.space_group_name_H-M   'P 1'
#
loop_
_entity.id
_entity.type
_entity.pdbx_description
1 polymer ?
#
loop_
_entity_poly.entity_id
_entity_poly.type
_entity_poly.pdbx_seq_one_letter_code
_entity_poly.pdbx_strand_id
1 'polypeptide(L)'
;IDAGDVTQTSGAHIKKCNEYFDTKLYMRLRNKKTGRIIVIMQRLHQNDLVGHLLAKELGFELCAIPVIEQAKGGKLYSFGDFKYFRKEGEILFEEREDNKELDILKRTLGVNAFAGQYQQRPSPKGGGMVKIDCLIKFKTNPENYLAIVQSWDCAAKGGVANDYSVCTTWIQTIKGHYLVNVFRKKMEFPELKNTCINLAEKYDPDTIIIEDASNGQALIQELKADIISNTIAILAIKPKGDKEARMGQVTPLIESGKVFIPERAPWLIDYLTELEGFPKVEHDDQADSTSQYLNWIKSRESNGPMISEL
;
A
#
# COMPACT_ATOMS: atom_id res chain seq x y z
N ILE A 1 18.99 23.30 15.11
CA ILE A 1 17.73 22.66 15.54
C ILE A 1 18.10 21.21 15.68
N ASP A 2 18.08 20.69 16.90
CA ASP A 2 18.43 19.31 17.16
C ASP A 2 17.37 18.42 16.48
N ALA A 3 17.78 17.47 15.63
CA ALA A 3 16.94 16.75 14.66
C ALA A 3 16.54 15.33 15.14
N GLY A 4 16.83 15.01 16.40
CA GLY A 4 16.73 13.66 16.96
C GLY A 4 15.56 13.38 17.90
N ASP A 5 14.63 14.33 18.12
CA ASP A 5 13.62 14.18 19.17
C ASP A 5 12.27 13.66 18.63
N VAL A 6 11.66 12.69 19.32
CA VAL A 6 10.41 11.99 18.96
C VAL A 6 9.23 12.97 18.79
N THR A 7 9.35 14.17 19.36
CA THR A 7 8.43 15.31 19.26
C THR A 7 8.33 15.95 17.85
N GLN A 8 9.27 15.64 16.94
CA GLN A 8 9.40 16.25 15.60
C GLN A 8 8.37 15.79 14.57
N THR A 9 7.61 14.73 14.87
CA THR A 9 6.53 14.27 13.99
C THR A 9 5.18 14.90 14.32
N SER A 10 5.08 15.72 15.38
CA SER A 10 3.84 16.43 15.70
C SER A 10 3.62 17.61 14.74
N GLY A 11 2.39 17.75 14.23
CA GLY A 11 2.05 18.81 13.26
C GLY A 11 2.36 20.22 13.76
N ALA A 12 2.22 20.47 15.07
CA ALA A 12 2.55 21.74 15.71
C ALA A 12 4.06 22.04 15.67
N HIS A 13 4.92 21.04 15.90
CA HIS A 13 6.37 21.21 15.85
C HIS A 13 6.86 21.45 14.42
N ILE A 14 6.36 20.68 13.46
CA ILE A 14 6.65 20.84 12.03
C ILE A 14 6.29 22.26 11.57
N LYS A 15 5.06 22.71 11.89
CA LYS A 15 4.60 24.05 11.53
C LYS A 15 5.50 25.14 12.13
N LYS A 16 5.86 25.03 13.40
CA LYS A 16 6.77 25.98 14.07
C LYS A 16 8.16 26.01 13.43
N CYS A 17 8.70 24.85 13.03
CA CYS A 17 9.99 24.76 12.35
C CYS A 17 9.94 25.45 10.97
N ASN A 18 8.91 25.17 10.19
CA ASN A 18 8.70 25.76 8.87
C ASN A 18 8.51 27.28 8.96
N GLU A 19 7.68 27.75 9.90
CA GLU A 19 7.47 29.17 10.18
C GLU A 19 8.76 29.88 10.62
N TYR A 20 9.57 29.21 11.46
CA TYR A 20 10.86 29.76 11.88
C TYR A 20 11.82 29.93 10.69
N PHE A 21 11.85 28.94 9.78
CA PHE A 21 12.66 29.04 8.57
C PHE A 21 12.24 30.25 7.72
N ASP A 22 10.94 30.34 7.44
CA ASP A 22 10.37 31.36 6.56
C ASP A 22 10.54 32.77 7.09
N THR A 23 10.26 32.97 8.38
CA THR A 23 10.17 34.31 8.97
C THR A 23 11.50 34.81 9.53
N LYS A 24 12.42 33.90 9.89
CA LYS A 24 13.67 34.26 10.56
C LYS A 24 14.90 33.79 9.82
N LEU A 25 15.05 32.48 9.62
CA LEU A 25 16.32 31.94 9.14
C LEU A 25 16.65 32.41 7.73
N TYR A 26 15.70 32.28 6.80
CA TYR A 26 15.89 32.67 5.40
C TYR A 26 16.21 34.16 5.26
N MET A 27 15.58 35.00 6.10
CA MET A 27 15.76 36.46 6.07
C MET A 27 17.09 36.93 6.68
N ARG A 28 17.78 36.08 7.44
CA ARG A 28 19.05 36.41 8.11
C ARG A 28 20.29 36.25 7.23
N LEU A 29 20.15 35.77 5.99
CA LEU A 29 21.27 35.73 5.06
C LEU A 29 21.84 37.13 4.85
N ARG A 30 23.11 37.33 5.24
CA ARG A 30 23.81 38.62 5.11
C ARG A 30 23.82 39.14 3.67
N ASN A 31 24.01 38.24 2.70
CA ASN A 31 23.89 38.55 1.29
C ASN A 31 22.90 37.56 0.66
N LYS A 32 21.74 38.06 0.23
CA LYS A 32 20.69 37.24 -0.38
C LYS A 32 21.03 36.72 -1.77
N LYS A 33 22.00 37.35 -2.47
CA LYS A 33 22.41 36.93 -3.83
C LYS A 33 23.40 35.78 -3.82
N THR A 34 24.27 35.72 -2.81
CA THR A 34 25.38 34.74 -2.76
C THR A 34 25.29 33.78 -1.59
N GLY A 35 24.47 34.08 -0.58
CA GLY A 35 24.23 33.20 0.55
C GLY A 35 23.68 31.85 0.10
N ARG A 36 24.22 30.77 0.67
CA ARG A 36 23.75 29.41 0.43
C ARG A 36 23.20 28.83 1.73
N ILE A 37 22.16 28.02 1.62
CA ILE A 37 21.57 27.27 2.73
C ILE A 37 21.68 25.80 2.38
N ILE A 38 22.27 25.01 3.28
CA ILE A 38 22.33 23.56 3.16
C ILE A 38 21.53 23.00 4.34
N VAL A 39 20.58 22.12 4.05
CA VAL A 39 19.75 21.45 5.05
C VAL A 39 20.17 19.98 5.07
N ILE A 40 20.65 19.53 6.24
CA ILE A 40 21.02 18.14 6.47
C ILE A 40 20.12 17.61 7.58
N MET A 41 19.23 16.69 7.23
CA MET A 41 18.34 16.02 8.19
C MET A 41 17.87 14.68 7.63
N GLN A 42 17.47 13.79 8.52
CA GLN A 42 16.63 12.65 8.16
C GLN A 42 15.22 13.13 7.82
N ARG A 43 14.58 12.52 6.81
CA ARG A 43 13.18 12.77 6.50
C ARG A 43 12.29 12.07 7.54
N LEU A 44 11.38 12.83 8.15
CA LEU A 44 10.52 12.31 9.23
C LEU A 44 9.04 12.42 8.91
N HIS A 45 8.67 13.34 8.01
CA HIS A 45 7.28 13.58 7.63
C HIS A 45 7.23 14.26 6.25
N GLN A 46 6.18 14.05 5.46
CA GLN A 46 6.08 14.71 4.14
C GLN A 46 6.14 16.24 4.20
N ASN A 47 5.64 16.83 5.30
CA ASN A 47 5.62 18.27 5.57
C ASN A 47 6.80 18.75 6.42
N ASP A 48 7.79 17.89 6.67
CA ASP A 48 9.03 18.33 7.33
C ASP A 48 9.70 19.48 6.56
N LEU A 49 10.74 20.08 7.14
CA LEU A 49 11.36 21.27 6.56
C LEU A 49 11.79 21.03 5.09
N VAL A 50 12.32 19.86 4.77
CA VAL A 50 12.70 19.52 3.38
C VAL A 50 11.47 19.52 2.47
N GLY A 51 10.40 18.83 2.86
CA GLY A 51 9.16 18.83 2.09
C GLY A 51 8.56 20.22 1.89
N HIS A 52 8.58 21.06 2.94
CA HIS A 52 8.13 22.45 2.88
C HIS A 52 8.95 23.31 1.91
N LEU A 53 10.28 23.17 1.93
CA LEU A 53 11.17 23.92 1.04
C LEU A 53 11.01 23.54 -0.43
N LEU A 54 10.84 22.24 -0.70
CA LEU A 54 10.58 21.74 -2.05
C LEU A 54 9.22 22.24 -2.56
N ALA A 55 8.18 22.22 -1.73
CA ALA A 55 6.84 22.69 -2.09
C ALA A 55 6.78 24.20 -2.38
N LYS A 56 7.69 25.00 -1.81
CA LYS A 56 7.78 26.44 -2.06
C LYS A 56 8.59 26.84 -3.30
N GLU A 57 9.20 25.87 -3.99
CA GLU A 57 9.98 26.10 -5.21
C GLU A 57 11.10 27.15 -5.05
N LEU A 58 11.72 27.23 -3.85
CA LEU A 58 12.78 28.21 -3.55
C LEU A 58 14.14 27.89 -4.19
N GLY A 59 14.18 26.98 -5.18
CA GLY A 59 15.41 26.57 -5.86
C GLY A 59 16.32 25.62 -5.05
N PHE A 60 15.76 24.90 -4.08
CA PHE A 60 16.51 23.85 -3.36
C PHE A 60 16.59 22.57 -4.19
N GLU A 61 17.76 21.97 -4.23
CA GLU A 61 17.99 20.65 -4.84
C GLU A 61 17.95 19.56 -3.76
N LEU A 62 17.15 18.51 -3.98
CA LEU A 62 17.07 17.38 -3.06
C LEU A 62 18.16 16.36 -3.37
N CYS A 63 19.11 16.21 -2.44
CA CYS A 63 20.01 15.05 -2.40
C CYS A 63 19.45 14.02 -1.42
N ALA A 64 18.77 13.00 -1.95
CA ALA A 64 18.24 11.88 -1.17
C ALA A 64 18.91 10.57 -1.59
N ILE A 65 19.62 9.95 -0.65
CA ILE A 65 20.32 8.68 -0.83
C ILE A 65 19.66 7.65 0.10
N PRO A 66 18.86 6.70 -0.43
CA PRO A 66 18.21 5.68 0.38
C PRO A 66 19.21 4.62 0.82
N VAL A 67 18.94 3.93 1.94
CA VAL A 67 19.79 2.82 2.38
C VAL A 67 19.76 1.67 1.38
N ILE A 68 18.61 1.32 0.81
CA ILE A 68 18.47 0.36 -0.29
C ILE A 68 18.07 1.12 -1.56
N GLU A 69 18.82 0.95 -2.65
CA GLU A 69 18.44 1.52 -3.95
C GLU A 69 17.21 0.80 -4.52
N GLN A 70 16.16 1.54 -4.85
CA GLN A 70 14.88 1.00 -5.32
C GLN A 70 14.52 1.44 -6.74
N ALA A 71 15.33 2.31 -7.36
CA ALA A 71 15.11 2.71 -8.74
C ALA A 71 15.28 1.52 -9.68
N LYS A 72 14.25 1.26 -10.49
CA LYS A 72 14.27 0.19 -11.49
C LYS A 72 15.42 0.37 -12.45
N GLY A 73 16.28 -0.66 -12.55
CA GLY A 73 17.48 -0.60 -13.38
C GLY A 73 18.62 0.26 -12.78
N GLY A 74 18.53 0.63 -11.51
CA GLY A 74 19.53 1.41 -10.78
C GLY A 74 19.44 2.92 -10.98
N LYS A 75 20.25 3.66 -10.23
CA LYS A 75 20.29 5.13 -10.26
C LYS A 75 21.72 5.65 -10.28
N LEU A 76 21.98 6.60 -11.16
CA LEU A 76 23.20 7.38 -11.16
C LEU A 76 23.05 8.58 -10.22
N TYR A 77 23.89 8.63 -9.19
CA TYR A 77 24.08 9.79 -8.33
C TYR A 77 25.20 10.65 -8.91
N SER A 78 24.90 11.91 -9.24
CA SER A 78 25.87 12.84 -9.83
C SER A 78 25.84 14.16 -9.06
N PHE A 79 26.96 14.53 -8.45
CA PHE A 79 27.11 15.76 -7.67
C PHE A 79 28.43 16.45 -8.04
N GLY A 80 28.37 17.50 -8.86
CA GLY A 80 29.57 18.08 -9.45
C GLY A 80 30.37 17.03 -10.22
N ASP A 81 31.62 16.81 -9.81
CA ASP A 81 32.53 15.82 -10.42
C ASP A 81 32.30 14.39 -9.90
N PHE A 82 31.55 14.22 -8.80
CA PHE A 82 31.25 12.90 -8.26
C PHE A 82 30.17 12.21 -9.08
N LYS A 83 30.42 10.95 -9.47
CA LYS A 83 29.46 10.07 -10.14
C LYS A 83 29.54 8.67 -9.56
N TYR A 84 28.40 8.13 -9.13
CA TYR A 84 28.32 6.76 -8.63
C TYR A 84 26.98 6.14 -9.04
N PHE A 85 27.04 4.98 -9.68
CA PHE A 85 25.85 4.25 -10.08
C PHE A 85 25.57 3.13 -9.09
N ARG A 86 24.36 3.16 -8.51
CA ARG A 86 23.86 2.10 -7.63
C ARG A 86 22.89 1.22 -8.37
N LYS A 87 23.05 -0.09 -8.28
CA LYS A 87 22.11 -1.07 -8.84
C LYS A 87 20.86 -1.14 -7.97
N GLU A 88 19.75 -1.52 -8.59
CA GLU A 88 18.53 -1.87 -7.85
C GLU A 88 18.84 -2.97 -6.80
N GLY A 89 18.39 -2.76 -5.56
CA GLY A 89 18.63 -3.62 -4.40
C GLY A 89 19.97 -3.40 -3.69
N GLU A 90 20.85 -2.53 -4.22
CA GLU A 90 22.16 -2.29 -3.62
C GLU A 90 22.05 -1.56 -2.27
N ILE A 91 22.71 -2.07 -1.23
CA ILE A 91 22.77 -1.46 0.10
C ILE A 91 23.83 -0.37 0.12
N LEU A 92 23.53 0.76 0.74
CA LEU A 92 24.38 1.95 0.78
C LEU A 92 25.68 1.69 1.53
N PHE A 93 25.62 0.94 2.63
CA PHE A 93 26.79 0.62 3.45
C PHE A 93 26.64 -0.78 4.08
N GLU A 94 26.81 -1.82 3.26
CA GLU A 94 26.61 -3.21 3.67
C GLU A 94 27.51 -3.66 4.84
N GLU A 95 28.73 -3.11 4.96
CA GLU A 95 29.63 -3.41 6.09
C GLU A 95 29.10 -2.90 7.44
N ARG A 96 28.17 -1.94 7.42
CA ARG A 96 27.58 -1.34 8.61
C ARG A 96 26.22 -1.96 8.95
N GLU A 97 25.37 -2.12 7.94
CA GLU A 97 24.00 -2.61 8.07
C GLU A 97 23.70 -3.55 6.89
N ASP A 98 23.83 -4.85 7.13
CA ASP A 98 23.53 -5.87 6.12
C ASP A 98 22.01 -6.06 5.95
N ASN A 99 21.60 -6.90 4.98
CA ASN A 99 20.19 -7.18 4.74
C ASN A 99 19.44 -7.69 5.99
N LYS A 100 20.09 -8.47 6.86
CA LYS A 100 19.45 -9.03 8.06
C LYS A 100 19.23 -7.93 9.09
N GLU A 101 20.21 -7.04 9.26
CA GLU A 101 20.13 -5.90 10.17
C GLU A 101 19.08 -4.90 9.70
N LEU A 102 19.02 -4.62 8.39
CA LEU A 102 17.98 -3.76 7.80
C LEU A 102 16.58 -4.36 7.97
N ASP A 103 16.41 -5.67 7.84
CA ASP A 103 15.15 -6.36 8.10
C ASP A 103 14.72 -6.24 9.57
N ILE A 104 15.67 -6.39 10.51
CA ILE A 104 15.42 -6.21 11.94
C ILE A 104 15.03 -4.75 12.23
N LEU A 105 15.76 -3.79 11.66
CA LEU A 105 15.47 -2.36 11.80
C LEU A 105 14.09 -2.01 11.26
N LYS A 106 13.73 -2.49 10.07
CA LYS A 106 12.42 -2.28 9.45
C LYS A 106 11.29 -2.84 10.32
N ARG A 107 11.46 -4.03 10.91
CA ARG A 107 10.48 -4.62 11.84
C ARG A 107 10.36 -3.85 13.15
N THR A 108 11.48 -3.34 13.66
CA THR A 108 11.54 -2.64 14.95
C THR A 108 10.97 -1.23 14.88
N LEU A 109 11.36 -0.47 13.85
CA LEU A 109 10.91 0.91 13.63
C LEU A 109 9.49 0.98 13.07
N GLY A 110 9.07 -0.08 12.38
CA GLY A 110 7.88 -0.07 11.54
C GLY A 110 8.16 0.57 10.18
N VAL A 111 7.35 0.16 9.19
CA VAL A 111 7.59 0.50 7.79
C VAL A 111 7.64 2.00 7.53
N ASN A 112 6.77 2.78 8.18
CA ASN A 112 6.69 4.22 7.97
C ASN A 112 7.92 4.98 8.47
N ALA A 113 8.40 4.63 9.66
CA ALA A 113 9.61 5.22 10.21
C ALA A 113 10.83 4.81 9.38
N PHE A 114 10.89 3.56 8.93
CA PHE A 114 11.96 3.09 8.04
C PHE A 114 11.91 3.78 6.67
N ALA A 115 10.73 3.92 6.06
CA ALA A 115 10.55 4.59 4.78
C ALA A 115 10.99 6.06 4.83
N GLY A 116 10.63 6.77 5.90
CA GLY A 116 11.10 8.14 6.15
C GLY A 116 12.60 8.21 6.42
N GLN A 117 13.06 7.54 7.48
CA GLN A 117 14.41 7.73 8.02
C GLN A 117 15.49 7.07 7.16
N TYR A 118 15.23 5.87 6.63
CA TYR A 118 16.23 5.06 5.91
C TYR A 118 16.06 5.15 4.39
N GLN A 119 14.83 5.18 3.87
CA GLN A 119 14.58 5.31 2.43
C GLN A 119 14.37 6.76 1.94
N GLN A 120 14.37 7.74 2.84
CA GLN A 120 14.16 9.16 2.53
C GLN A 120 12.82 9.47 1.83
N ARG A 121 11.81 8.61 2.06
CA ARG A 121 10.45 8.68 1.51
C ARG A 121 9.42 8.70 2.65
N PRO A 122 9.25 9.83 3.35
CA PRO A 122 8.29 9.91 4.42
C PRO A 122 6.86 9.93 3.86
N SER A 123 6.05 8.97 4.29
CA SER A 123 4.60 8.99 4.08
C SER A 123 3.91 9.74 5.22
N PRO A 124 2.78 10.43 4.99
CA PRO A 124 2.01 11.01 6.09
C PRO A 124 1.49 9.91 7.02
N LYS A 125 1.66 10.08 8.33
CA LYS A 125 0.91 9.28 9.32
C LYS A 125 -0.58 9.52 9.08
N GLY A 126 -1.30 8.53 8.56
CA GLY A 126 -2.74 8.60 8.32
C GLY A 126 -3.19 9.52 7.17
N GLY A 127 -2.33 9.78 6.17
CA GLY A 127 -2.69 10.58 4.99
C GLY A 127 -3.07 9.80 3.73
N GLY A 128 -2.95 8.47 3.75
CA GLY A 128 -3.57 7.60 2.75
C GLY A 128 -5.08 7.52 2.93
N MET A 129 -5.81 7.09 1.90
CA MET A 129 -7.26 6.95 1.98
C MET A 129 -7.70 5.87 2.99
N VAL A 130 -6.77 5.01 3.40
CA VAL A 130 -6.99 3.95 4.39
C VAL A 130 -6.17 4.22 5.64
N LYS A 131 -6.86 4.30 6.78
CA LYS A 131 -6.22 4.40 8.11
C LYS A 131 -5.93 3.01 8.63
N ILE A 132 -4.67 2.59 8.56
CA ILE A 132 -4.24 1.26 9.01
C ILE A 132 -4.54 1.00 10.49
N ASP A 133 -4.49 2.03 11.34
CA ASP A 133 -4.81 1.92 12.77
C ASP A 133 -6.28 1.55 13.06
N CYS A 134 -7.17 1.70 12.07
CA CYS A 134 -8.56 1.27 12.17
C CYS A 134 -8.75 -0.23 11.86
N LEU A 135 -7.74 -0.91 11.31
CA LEU A 135 -7.78 -2.34 11.04
C LEU A 135 -7.59 -3.13 12.33
N ILE A 136 -8.53 -4.03 12.62
CA ILE A 136 -8.52 -4.78 13.88
C ILE A 136 -7.73 -6.08 13.71
N LYS A 137 -6.75 -6.32 14.58
CA LYS A 137 -5.90 -7.52 14.50
C LYS A 137 -6.62 -8.76 15.07
N PHE A 138 -6.47 -9.91 14.41
CA PHE A 138 -6.92 -11.21 14.92
C PHE A 138 -5.80 -12.25 14.94
N LYS A 139 -5.90 -13.23 15.84
CA LYS A 139 -4.90 -14.32 15.99
C LYS A 139 -5.34 -15.62 15.31
N THR A 140 -6.61 -15.94 15.41
CA THR A 140 -7.21 -17.17 14.88
C THR A 140 -8.36 -16.79 13.95
N ASN A 141 -8.48 -17.53 12.85
CA ASN A 141 -9.61 -17.36 11.94
C ASN A 141 -10.93 -17.58 12.69
N PRO A 142 -12.00 -16.86 12.31
CA PRO A 142 -13.31 -17.07 12.90
C PRO A 142 -13.85 -18.46 12.54
N GLU A 143 -14.33 -19.21 13.53
CA GLU A 143 -14.95 -20.53 13.32
C GLU A 143 -16.38 -20.41 12.76
N ASN A 144 -17.13 -19.41 13.24
CA ASN A 144 -18.49 -19.13 12.76
C ASN A 144 -18.43 -18.00 11.73
N TYR A 145 -18.74 -18.33 10.48
CA TYR A 145 -18.76 -17.39 9.36
C TYR A 145 -20.02 -17.56 8.50
N LEU A 146 -20.31 -16.51 7.73
CA LEU A 146 -21.46 -16.43 6.83
C LEU A 146 -21.08 -16.86 5.40
N ALA A 147 -19.88 -16.46 4.96
CA ALA A 147 -19.35 -16.81 3.66
C ALA A 147 -17.83 -16.60 3.61
N ILE A 148 -17.16 -17.34 2.75
CA ILE A 148 -15.79 -17.13 2.31
C ILE A 148 -15.84 -16.57 0.88
N VAL A 149 -15.15 -15.45 0.65
CA VAL A 149 -15.18 -14.75 -0.63
C VAL A 149 -13.77 -14.46 -1.10
N GLN A 150 -13.48 -14.75 -2.36
CA GLN A 150 -12.25 -14.34 -3.02
C GLN A 150 -12.52 -13.18 -3.97
N SER A 151 -11.72 -12.12 -3.86
CA SER A 151 -11.78 -10.96 -4.75
C SER A 151 -10.53 -10.91 -5.59
N TRP A 152 -10.71 -11.06 -6.89
CA TRP A 152 -9.63 -11.05 -7.87
C TRP A 152 -9.54 -9.72 -8.59
N ASP A 153 -8.34 -9.16 -8.59
CA ASP A 153 -7.89 -8.11 -9.50
C ASP A 153 -6.86 -8.72 -10.45
N CYS A 154 -7.13 -8.63 -11.76
CA CYS A 154 -6.39 -9.36 -12.78
C CYS A 154 -5.63 -8.38 -13.69
N ALA A 155 -4.30 -8.44 -13.63
CA ALA A 155 -3.43 -7.68 -14.53
C ALA A 155 -3.74 -7.98 -16.01
N ALA A 156 -3.68 -6.95 -16.86
CA ALA A 156 -4.04 -7.07 -18.27
C ALA A 156 -3.04 -7.87 -19.13
N LYS A 157 -1.78 -8.01 -18.71
CA LYS A 157 -0.72 -8.77 -19.42
C LYS A 157 0.23 -9.45 -18.42
N GLY A 158 0.79 -10.60 -18.78
CA GLY A 158 1.83 -11.27 -18.00
C GLY A 158 3.25 -10.92 -18.46
N GLY A 159 4.22 -11.05 -17.54
CA GLY A 159 5.67 -10.85 -17.75
C GLY A 159 6.34 -9.96 -16.67
N VAL A 160 7.68 -9.92 -16.62
CA VAL A 160 8.47 -9.25 -15.54
C VAL A 160 8.17 -7.74 -15.42
N ALA A 161 7.84 -7.09 -16.53
CA ALA A 161 7.51 -5.67 -16.59
C ALA A 161 6.03 -5.34 -16.34
N ASN A 162 5.16 -6.34 -16.14
CA ASN A 162 3.71 -6.13 -16.06
C ASN A 162 3.19 -6.02 -14.63
N ASP A 163 1.91 -5.67 -14.51
CA ASP A 163 1.20 -5.48 -13.25
C ASP A 163 0.94 -6.81 -12.53
N TYR A 164 0.61 -6.74 -11.24
CA TYR A 164 0.38 -7.94 -10.46
C TYR A 164 -1.06 -8.41 -10.60
N SER A 165 -1.27 -9.73 -10.63
CA SER A 165 -2.59 -10.28 -10.32
C SER A 165 -2.68 -10.53 -8.82
N VAL A 166 -3.79 -10.08 -8.22
CA VAL A 166 -4.02 -10.15 -6.78
C VAL A 166 -5.31 -10.89 -6.47
N CYS A 167 -5.27 -11.74 -5.43
CA CYS A 167 -6.44 -12.31 -4.82
C CYS A 167 -6.44 -12.02 -3.32
N THR A 168 -7.49 -11.33 -2.84
CA THR A 168 -7.76 -11.20 -1.40
C THR A 168 -8.84 -12.20 -1.00
N THR A 169 -8.57 -13.02 0.02
CA THR A 169 -9.52 -14.00 0.56
C THR A 169 -10.08 -13.49 1.87
N TRP A 170 -11.40 -13.42 1.95
CA TRP A 170 -12.15 -12.82 3.05
C TRP A 170 -13.09 -13.83 3.68
N ILE A 171 -13.12 -13.85 5.01
CA ILE A 171 -14.17 -14.52 5.77
C ILE A 171 -15.15 -13.46 6.28
N GLN A 172 -16.39 -13.54 5.84
CA GLN A 172 -17.46 -12.68 6.33
C GLN A 172 -18.08 -13.28 7.58
N THR A 173 -18.26 -12.45 8.61
CA THR A 173 -18.96 -12.82 9.84
C THR A 173 -19.97 -11.73 10.20
N ILE A 174 -20.83 -12.00 11.19
CA ILE A 174 -21.71 -10.95 11.77
C ILE A 174 -20.92 -9.79 12.39
N LYS A 175 -19.66 -10.03 12.80
CA LYS A 175 -18.82 -9.02 13.46
C LYS A 175 -18.15 -8.09 12.45
N GLY A 176 -17.88 -8.60 11.26
CA GLY A 176 -17.18 -7.89 10.19
C GLY A 176 -16.46 -8.86 9.25
N HIS A 177 -15.48 -8.32 8.52
CA HIS A 177 -14.79 -8.99 7.42
C HIS A 177 -13.34 -9.26 7.77
N TYR A 178 -12.94 -10.53 7.71
CA TYR A 178 -11.61 -10.98 8.10
C TYR A 178 -10.79 -11.29 6.85
N LEU A 179 -9.75 -10.50 6.58
CA LEU A 179 -8.80 -10.78 5.53
C LEU A 179 -7.90 -11.94 5.98
N VAL A 180 -8.06 -13.12 5.41
CA VAL A 180 -7.30 -14.32 5.83
C VAL A 180 -6.13 -14.64 4.93
N ASN A 181 -6.14 -14.16 3.69
CA ASN A 181 -5.05 -14.36 2.76
C ASN A 181 -4.98 -13.24 1.72
N VAL A 182 -3.75 -12.87 1.35
CA VAL A 182 -3.48 -12.07 0.16
C VAL A 182 -2.48 -12.84 -0.69
N PHE A 183 -2.87 -13.11 -1.92
CA PHE A 183 -2.00 -13.67 -2.95
C PHE A 183 -1.67 -12.57 -3.96
N ARG A 184 -0.40 -12.44 -4.33
CA ARG A 184 0.09 -11.43 -5.29
C ARG A 184 1.23 -11.99 -6.11
N LYS A 185 1.10 -12.04 -7.43
CA LYS A 185 2.16 -12.50 -8.33
C LYS A 185 1.94 -11.99 -9.76
N LYS A 186 3.04 -11.77 -10.48
CA LYS A 186 3.03 -11.52 -11.93
C LYS A 186 2.99 -12.85 -12.66
N MET A 187 1.99 -13.05 -13.52
CA MET A 187 1.76 -14.33 -14.17
C MET A 187 1.11 -14.15 -15.54
N GLU A 188 1.34 -15.12 -16.41
CA GLU A 188 0.58 -15.27 -17.65
C GLU A 188 -0.78 -15.91 -17.38
N PHE A 189 -1.70 -15.77 -18.33
CA PHE A 189 -3.07 -16.26 -18.18
C PHE A 189 -3.21 -17.76 -17.80
N PRO A 190 -2.47 -18.71 -18.40
CA PRO A 190 -2.59 -20.12 -18.00
C PRO A 190 -2.22 -20.37 -16.53
N GLU A 191 -1.21 -19.64 -16.03
CA GLU A 191 -0.80 -19.72 -14.63
C GLU A 191 -1.83 -19.02 -13.72
N LEU A 192 -2.44 -17.91 -14.17
CA LEU A 192 -3.53 -17.24 -13.46
C LEU A 192 -4.72 -18.16 -13.24
N LYS A 193 -5.17 -18.87 -14.28
CA LYS A 193 -6.26 -19.84 -14.18
C LYS A 193 -5.94 -20.90 -13.14
N ASN A 194 -4.81 -21.60 -13.28
CA ASN A 194 -4.42 -22.66 -12.35
C ASN A 194 -4.28 -22.15 -10.91
N THR A 195 -3.76 -20.94 -10.73
CA THR A 195 -3.62 -20.35 -9.40
C THR A 195 -4.97 -20.02 -8.77
N CYS A 196 -5.93 -19.53 -9.56
CA CYS A 196 -7.29 -19.32 -9.09
C CYS A 196 -7.94 -20.61 -8.61
N ILE A 197 -7.78 -21.70 -9.37
CA ILE A 197 -8.28 -23.03 -9.00
C ILE A 197 -7.63 -23.50 -7.69
N ASN A 198 -6.30 -23.45 -7.60
CA ASN A 198 -5.57 -23.89 -6.40
C ASN A 198 -5.96 -23.09 -5.15
N LEU A 199 -6.21 -21.78 -5.29
CA LEU A 199 -6.69 -20.96 -4.17
C LEU A 199 -8.14 -21.26 -3.83
N ALA A 200 -8.99 -21.56 -4.81
CA ALA A 200 -10.36 -21.99 -4.56
C ALA A 200 -10.38 -23.33 -3.81
N GLU A 201 -9.61 -24.32 -4.25
CA GLU A 201 -9.48 -25.61 -3.55
C GLU A 201 -8.93 -25.48 -2.13
N LYS A 202 -7.98 -24.57 -1.92
CA LYS A 202 -7.34 -24.35 -0.61
C LYS A 202 -8.28 -23.70 0.41
N TYR A 203 -9.08 -22.73 -0.02
CA TYR A 203 -9.88 -21.90 0.89
C TYR A 203 -11.37 -22.17 0.82
N ASP A 204 -11.82 -23.01 -0.12
CA ASP A 204 -13.22 -23.42 -0.34
C ASP A 204 -14.21 -22.23 -0.29
N PRO A 205 -14.06 -21.22 -1.18
CA PRO A 205 -14.90 -20.03 -1.13
C PRO A 205 -16.31 -20.30 -1.64
N ASP A 206 -17.32 -19.70 -1.01
CA ASP A 206 -18.70 -19.67 -1.52
C ASP A 206 -18.83 -18.82 -2.78
N THR A 207 -17.99 -17.78 -2.91
CA THR A 207 -18.06 -16.83 -4.02
C THR A 207 -16.68 -16.36 -4.44
N ILE A 208 -16.46 -16.33 -5.75
CA ILE A 208 -15.31 -15.70 -6.38
C ILE A 208 -15.83 -14.51 -7.18
N ILE A 209 -15.40 -13.30 -6.81
CA ILE A 209 -15.68 -12.08 -7.54
C ILE A 209 -14.43 -11.67 -8.33
N ILE A 210 -14.61 -11.29 -9.59
CA ILE A 210 -13.53 -10.97 -10.52
C ILE A 210 -13.87 -9.69 -11.26
N GLU A 211 -12.91 -8.77 -11.38
CA GLU A 211 -13.10 -7.55 -12.17
C GLU A 211 -13.38 -7.93 -13.65
N ASP A 212 -14.45 -7.36 -14.22
CA ASP A 212 -14.89 -7.60 -15.62
C ASP A 212 -14.07 -6.73 -16.60
N ALA A 213 -12.75 -6.92 -16.57
CA ALA A 213 -11.80 -6.19 -17.41
C ALA A 213 -10.64 -7.10 -17.84
N SER A 214 -10.14 -6.89 -19.06
CA SER A 214 -8.95 -7.57 -19.62
C SER A 214 -8.92 -9.09 -19.35
N ASN A 215 -7.91 -9.58 -18.61
CA ASN A 215 -7.76 -11.01 -18.30
C ASN A 215 -8.84 -11.54 -17.35
N GLY A 216 -9.49 -10.66 -16.57
CA GLY A 216 -10.62 -11.05 -15.72
C GLY A 216 -11.80 -11.59 -16.53
N GLN A 217 -12.08 -11.03 -17.72
CA GLN A 217 -13.16 -11.52 -18.59
C GLN A 217 -12.91 -12.96 -19.06
N ALA A 218 -11.68 -13.24 -19.49
CA ALA A 218 -11.27 -14.57 -19.92
C ALA A 218 -11.30 -15.56 -18.73
N LEU A 219 -10.84 -15.13 -17.55
CA LEU A 219 -10.86 -15.97 -16.35
C LEU A 219 -12.29 -16.33 -15.92
N ILE A 220 -13.22 -15.37 -15.97
CA ILE A 220 -14.64 -15.62 -15.67
C ILE A 220 -15.22 -16.68 -16.62
N GLN A 221 -14.94 -16.58 -17.93
CA GLN A 221 -15.46 -17.53 -18.92
C GLN A 221 -14.93 -18.94 -18.68
N GLU A 222 -13.62 -19.07 -18.45
CA GLU A 222 -12.95 -20.34 -18.19
C GLU A 222 -13.45 -21.00 -16.89
N LEU A 223 -13.57 -20.24 -15.80
CA LEU A 223 -14.04 -20.77 -14.51
C LEU A 223 -15.52 -21.18 -14.54
N LYS A 224 -16.35 -20.49 -15.34
CA LYS A 224 -17.76 -20.89 -15.55
C LYS A 224 -17.91 -22.15 -16.40
N ALA A 225 -16.96 -22.42 -17.29
CA ALA A 225 -16.93 -23.65 -18.06
C ALA A 225 -16.39 -24.85 -17.26
N ASP A 226 -15.65 -24.59 -16.19
CA ASP A 226 -15.06 -25.61 -15.33
C ASP A 226 -16.03 -26.12 -14.25
N ILE A 227 -15.76 -27.30 -13.69
CA ILE A 227 -16.59 -27.97 -12.67
C ILE A 227 -16.75 -27.10 -11.42
N ILE A 228 -15.78 -26.22 -11.17
CA ILE A 228 -15.71 -25.25 -10.07
C ILE A 228 -16.99 -24.43 -9.94
N SER A 229 -17.62 -24.07 -11.07
CA SER A 229 -18.84 -23.26 -11.07
C SER A 229 -20.09 -23.95 -10.49
N ASN A 230 -20.08 -25.29 -10.38
CA ASN A 230 -21.21 -26.03 -9.81
C ASN A 230 -21.27 -25.92 -8.28
N THR A 231 -20.16 -25.54 -7.64
CA THR A 231 -20.05 -25.42 -6.18
C THR A 231 -19.80 -23.98 -5.75
N ILE A 232 -19.14 -23.17 -6.59
CA ILE A 232 -18.69 -21.82 -6.25
C ILE A 232 -19.36 -20.78 -7.17
N ALA A 233 -19.94 -19.74 -6.58
CA ALA A 233 -20.53 -18.65 -7.36
C ALA A 233 -19.45 -17.76 -8.00
N ILE A 234 -19.39 -17.71 -9.34
CA ILE A 234 -18.44 -16.87 -10.09
C ILE A 234 -19.14 -15.59 -10.57
N LEU A 235 -18.77 -14.44 -10.00
CA LEU A 235 -19.41 -13.14 -10.28
C LEU A 235 -18.45 -12.15 -10.95
N ALA A 236 -18.95 -11.49 -11.98
CA ALA A 236 -18.25 -10.42 -12.67
C ALA A 236 -18.56 -9.07 -12.00
N ILE A 237 -17.54 -8.29 -11.65
CA ILE A 237 -17.68 -6.97 -11.05
C ILE A 237 -17.26 -5.91 -12.05
N LYS A 238 -18.17 -4.98 -12.37
CA LYS A 238 -17.84 -3.79 -13.17
C LYS A 238 -17.47 -2.64 -12.23
N PRO A 239 -16.23 -2.12 -12.28
CA PRO A 239 -15.84 -1.00 -11.46
C PRO A 239 -16.67 0.24 -11.83
N LYS A 240 -17.10 1.00 -10.81
CA LYS A 240 -17.84 2.26 -10.97
C LYS A 240 -17.07 3.39 -10.30
N GLY A 241 -16.75 4.43 -11.07
CA GLY A 241 -15.90 5.52 -10.62
C GLY A 241 -14.42 5.17 -10.66
N ASP A 242 -13.57 6.17 -10.36
CA ASP A 242 -12.13 5.97 -10.26
C ASP A 242 -11.74 5.22 -8.97
N LYS A 243 -10.49 4.78 -8.89
CA LYS A 243 -9.97 3.97 -7.78
C LYS A 243 -10.09 4.70 -6.43
N GLU A 244 -9.86 6.01 -6.43
CA GLU A 244 -10.01 6.86 -5.24
C GLU A 244 -11.46 6.87 -4.75
N ALA A 245 -12.43 7.11 -5.63
CA ALA A 245 -13.85 7.08 -5.29
C ALA A 245 -14.29 5.70 -4.78
N ARG A 246 -13.81 4.60 -5.40
CA ARG A 246 -14.09 3.23 -4.95
C ARG A 246 -13.58 2.99 -3.52
N MET A 247 -12.34 3.39 -3.22
CA MET A 247 -11.78 3.24 -1.88
C MET A 247 -12.49 4.16 -0.87
N GLY A 248 -12.77 5.40 -1.23
CA GLY A 248 -13.46 6.37 -0.37
C GLY A 248 -14.86 5.91 0.05
N GLN A 249 -15.56 5.12 -0.78
CA GLN A 249 -16.86 4.55 -0.43
C GLN A 249 -16.79 3.50 0.70
N VAL A 250 -15.64 2.85 0.89
CA VAL A 250 -15.45 1.77 1.87
C VAL A 250 -14.62 2.21 3.07
N THR A 251 -13.95 3.37 3.02
CA THR A 251 -13.24 3.96 4.16
C THR A 251 -14.09 4.00 5.44
N PRO A 252 -15.39 4.41 5.43
CA PRO A 252 -16.20 4.39 6.65
C PRO A 252 -16.37 3.00 7.28
N LEU A 253 -16.41 1.94 6.45
CA LEU A 253 -16.50 0.56 6.94
C LEU A 253 -15.20 0.15 7.64
N ILE A 254 -14.05 0.51 7.06
CA ILE A 254 -12.74 0.30 7.68
C ILE A 254 -12.63 1.08 8.99
N GLU A 255 -12.98 2.37 8.99
CA GLU A 255 -12.91 3.25 10.16
C GLU A 255 -13.86 2.81 11.29
N SER A 256 -14.95 2.13 10.97
CA SER A 256 -15.88 1.56 11.96
C SER A 256 -15.34 0.31 12.70
N GLY A 257 -14.12 -0.14 12.37
CA GLY A 257 -13.51 -1.32 13.00
C GLY A 257 -14.13 -2.65 12.55
N LYS A 258 -14.75 -2.67 11.38
CA LYS A 258 -15.40 -3.85 10.79
C LYS A 258 -14.48 -4.67 9.88
N VAL A 259 -13.23 -4.24 9.70
CA VAL A 259 -12.25 -4.92 8.86
C VAL A 259 -11.13 -5.44 9.74
N PHE A 260 -10.89 -6.75 9.64
CA PHE A 260 -9.97 -7.49 10.47
C PHE A 260 -8.80 -8.03 9.64
N ILE A 261 -7.59 -7.94 10.17
CA ILE A 261 -6.35 -8.42 9.55
C ILE A 261 -5.62 -9.36 10.52
N PRO A 262 -4.83 -10.35 10.04
CA PRO A 262 -4.12 -11.23 10.94
C PRO A 262 -3.03 -10.44 11.67
N GLU A 263 -2.70 -10.84 12.90
CA GLU A 263 -1.58 -10.25 13.64
C GLU A 263 -0.25 -10.49 12.91
N ARG A 264 -0.13 -11.63 12.20
CA ARG A 264 1.05 -12.04 11.46
C ARG A 264 0.65 -12.79 10.20
N ALA A 265 1.18 -12.37 9.05
CA ALA A 265 1.19 -13.15 7.82
C ALA A 265 2.36 -12.71 6.93
N PRO A 266 2.91 -13.57 6.06
CA PRO A 266 4.02 -13.22 5.17
C PRO A 266 3.72 -12.02 4.24
N TRP A 267 2.46 -11.90 3.79
CA TRP A 267 1.99 -10.86 2.88
C TRP A 267 1.56 -9.56 3.59
N LEU A 268 1.44 -9.58 4.93
CA LEU A 268 0.77 -8.51 5.67
C LEU A 268 1.49 -7.17 5.55
N ILE A 269 2.82 -7.17 5.62
CA ILE A 269 3.61 -5.93 5.59
C ILE A 269 3.46 -5.24 4.23
N ASP A 270 3.57 -5.98 3.14
CA ASP A 270 3.45 -5.44 1.78
C ASP A 270 2.03 -4.93 1.52
N TYR A 271 1.02 -5.67 2.00
CA TYR A 271 -0.38 -5.25 1.94
C TYR A 271 -0.64 -3.93 2.67
N LEU A 272 -0.21 -3.80 3.92
CA LEU A 272 -0.43 -2.58 4.71
C LEU A 272 0.33 -1.38 4.12
N THR A 273 1.53 -1.62 3.59
CA THR A 273 2.33 -0.58 2.93
C THR A 273 1.61 -0.01 1.72
N GLU A 274 0.99 -0.89 0.92
CA GLU A 274 0.24 -0.47 -0.26
C GLU A 274 -1.02 0.33 0.12
N LEU A 275 -1.82 -0.20 1.05
CA LEU A 275 -3.05 0.45 1.50
C LEU A 275 -2.80 1.82 2.15
N GLU A 276 -1.72 1.95 2.92
CA GLU A 276 -1.37 3.22 3.57
C GLU A 276 -0.85 4.27 2.59
N GLY A 277 -0.14 3.85 1.54
CA GLY A 277 0.35 4.76 0.50
C GLY A 277 -0.71 5.14 -0.55
N PHE A 278 -1.79 4.37 -0.65
CA PHE A 278 -2.86 4.58 -1.63
C PHE A 278 -3.51 5.98 -1.50
N PRO A 279 -3.70 6.72 -2.61
CA PRO A 279 -3.56 6.30 -4.02
C PRO A 279 -2.18 6.58 -4.64
N LYS A 280 -1.24 7.16 -3.88
CA LYS A 280 0.05 7.63 -4.41
C LYS A 280 1.15 6.56 -4.31
N VAL A 281 0.82 5.34 -4.72
CA VAL A 281 1.71 4.17 -4.73
C VAL A 281 1.98 3.71 -6.15
N GLU A 282 3.11 3.03 -6.35
CA GLU A 282 3.50 2.49 -7.65
C GLU A 282 2.59 1.33 -8.10
N HIS A 283 2.07 0.58 -7.14
CA HIS A 283 1.14 -0.53 -7.35
C HIS A 283 -0.04 -0.36 -6.42
N ASP A 284 -1.25 -0.59 -6.92
CA ASP A 284 -2.51 -0.44 -6.20
C ASP A 284 -3.45 -1.65 -6.33
N ASP A 285 -2.94 -2.77 -6.87
CA ASP A 285 -3.70 -3.98 -7.17
C ASP A 285 -4.33 -4.62 -5.89
N GLN A 286 -3.65 -4.54 -4.74
CA GLN A 286 -4.19 -5.03 -3.46
C GLN A 286 -5.24 -4.09 -2.88
N ALA A 287 -5.05 -2.78 -3.04
CA ALA A 287 -6.05 -1.78 -2.69
C ALA A 287 -7.31 -1.91 -3.57
N ASP A 288 -7.15 -2.18 -4.86
CA ASP A 288 -8.24 -2.43 -5.80
C ASP A 288 -9.02 -3.70 -5.44
N SER A 289 -8.32 -4.84 -5.27
CA SER A 289 -8.96 -6.09 -4.83
C SER A 289 -9.71 -5.95 -3.50
N THR A 290 -9.16 -5.19 -2.55
CA THR A 290 -9.79 -4.89 -1.25
C THR A 290 -11.05 -4.04 -1.41
N SER A 291 -10.94 -2.92 -2.13
CA SER A 291 -12.07 -2.01 -2.33
C SER A 291 -13.20 -2.67 -3.12
N GLN A 292 -12.87 -3.56 -4.06
CA GLN A 292 -13.84 -4.38 -4.80
C GLN A 292 -14.67 -5.24 -3.86
N TYR A 293 -14.04 -6.02 -2.98
CA TYR A 293 -14.74 -6.86 -2.01
C TYR A 293 -15.64 -6.04 -1.08
N LEU A 294 -15.09 -4.98 -0.48
CA LEU A 294 -15.83 -4.18 0.49
C LEU A 294 -17.00 -3.41 -0.14
N ASN A 295 -16.88 -2.95 -1.39
CA ASN A 295 -17.99 -2.33 -2.11
C ASN A 295 -19.05 -3.37 -2.48
N TRP A 296 -18.64 -4.56 -2.93
CA TRP A 296 -19.55 -5.65 -3.24
C TRP A 296 -20.39 -6.03 -2.03
N ILE A 297 -19.77 -6.22 -0.86
CA ILE A 297 -20.51 -6.61 0.34
C ILE A 297 -21.45 -5.50 0.84
N LYS A 298 -21.00 -4.25 0.83
CA LYS A 298 -21.82 -3.09 1.17
C LYS A 298 -23.07 -2.97 0.30
N SER A 299 -22.94 -3.26 -1.00
CA SER A 299 -24.08 -3.23 -1.93
C SER A 299 -25.12 -4.33 -1.62
N ARG A 300 -24.67 -5.49 -1.13
CA ARG A 300 -25.56 -6.59 -0.73
C ARG A 300 -26.28 -6.30 0.57
N GLU A 301 -25.59 -5.71 1.54
CA GLU A 301 -26.20 -5.33 2.82
C GLU A 301 -27.24 -4.21 2.64
N SER A 302 -26.97 -3.26 1.74
CA SER A 302 -27.90 -2.17 1.42
C SER A 302 -29.15 -2.64 0.66
N ASN A 303 -29.03 -3.74 -0.09
CA ASN A 303 -30.15 -4.31 -0.86
C ASN A 303 -31.04 -5.27 -0.04
N GLY A 304 -30.68 -5.57 1.22
CA GLY A 304 -31.45 -6.42 2.14
C GLY A 304 -31.67 -7.86 1.67
N PRO A 305 -32.08 -8.79 2.56
CA PRO A 305 -32.57 -10.08 2.12
C PRO A 305 -33.87 -9.84 1.34
N MET A 306 -33.96 -10.35 0.11
CA MET A 306 -35.25 -10.79 -0.41
C MET A 306 -35.74 -11.87 0.56
N ILE A 307 -36.52 -11.47 1.55
CA ILE A 307 -37.43 -12.39 2.23
C ILE A 307 -38.40 -12.80 1.11
N SER A 308 -38.09 -13.90 0.42
CA SER A 308 -39.11 -14.66 -0.27
C SER A 308 -39.95 -15.29 0.84
N GLU A 309 -41.03 -14.61 1.19
CA GLU A 309 -42.12 -15.13 1.99
C GLU A 309 -42.61 -16.46 1.39
N LEU A 310 -42.77 -17.45 2.28
CA LEU A 310 -43.61 -18.67 2.19
C LEU A 310 -43.38 -19.64 1.02
#